data_AF-A0A3D5BUF1-F1
#
_entry.id   AF-A0A3D5BUF1-F1
#
_cell.length_a   1.000
_cell.length_b   1.000
_cell.length_c   1.000
_cell.angle_alpha   90.00
_cell.angle_beta   90.00
_cell.angle_gamma   90.00
#
_symmetry.space_group_name_H-M   'P 1'
#
loop_
_entity.id
_entity.type
_entity.pdbx_description
1 polymer ?
#
loop_
_entity_poly.entity_id
_entity_poly.type
_entity_poly.pdbx_seq_one_letter_code
_entity_poly.pdbx_strand_id
1 'polypeptide(L)'
;MKKQLVLCGLLFLVACTPVKTTREYYEDYVNPKPSIDYEQTVTTDLPSEFLDDYYTIDSKIVRLVDQIELMDFQLDPAWIEQQKAVQPWIRHMAVLDGEQLFLAGDDTLGFDPQLRESVVELGKEPKRRLIHNADRVILVHVGAVGNDSLRTTLVEVDMDLLTAEIRERKTSLFTGDKVYGQASGLPAEALLPITKSSRYSGSRDAGDVDVYWVRSMASDNLIYIYPN
;
A
#
# COMPACT_ATOMS: atom_id res chain seq x y z
N MET A 1 51.02 28.61 -19.52
CA MET A 1 49.67 29.16 -19.26
C MET A 1 48.51 28.24 -19.68
N LYS A 2 48.59 27.41 -20.75
CA LYS A 2 47.47 26.51 -21.15
C LYS A 2 47.16 25.36 -20.16
N LYS A 3 48.13 24.88 -19.36
CA LYS A 3 47.92 23.75 -18.43
C LYS A 3 47.21 24.12 -17.12
N GLN A 4 47.22 25.39 -16.70
CA GLN A 4 46.53 25.83 -15.47
C GLN A 4 45.03 26.05 -15.65
N LEU A 5 44.59 26.38 -16.88
CA LEU A 5 43.17 26.56 -17.19
C LEU A 5 42.36 25.25 -17.19
N VAL A 6 43.00 24.13 -17.53
CA VAL A 6 42.37 22.80 -17.55
C VAL A 6 42.14 22.27 -16.13
N LEU A 7 43.07 22.53 -15.21
CA LEU A 7 42.97 22.08 -13.82
C LEU A 7 41.86 22.83 -13.04
N CYS A 8 41.71 24.14 -13.28
CA CYS A 8 40.63 24.92 -12.67
C CYS A 8 39.24 24.52 -13.22
N GLY A 9 39.13 24.16 -14.50
CA GLY A 9 37.88 23.66 -15.09
C GLY A 9 37.46 22.30 -14.52
N LEU A 10 38.42 21.42 -14.25
CA LEU A 10 38.16 20.11 -13.62
C LEU A 10 37.72 20.24 -12.16
N LEU A 11 38.30 21.16 -11.39
CA LEU A 11 37.89 21.43 -10.00
C LEU A 11 36.47 22.02 -9.90
N PHE A 12 36.06 22.86 -10.86
CA PHE A 12 34.69 23.39 -10.90
C PHE A 12 33.62 22.34 -11.24
N LEU A 13 33.96 21.30 -12.01
CA LEU A 13 33.04 20.20 -12.32
C LEU A 13 32.80 19.27 -11.12
N VAL A 14 33.81 19.07 -10.26
CA VAL A 14 33.71 18.23 -9.06
C VAL A 14 33.04 18.96 -7.89
N ALA A 15 33.03 20.31 -7.89
CA ALA A 15 32.36 21.10 -6.86
C ALA A 15 30.83 21.23 -7.05
N CYS A 16 30.30 20.91 -8.24
CA CYS A 16 28.87 20.97 -8.54
C CYS A 16 28.11 19.65 -8.24
N THR A 17 28.79 18.53 -8.10
CA THR A 17 28.19 17.24 -7.71
C THR A 17 27.78 17.15 -6.23
N PRO A 18 28.51 17.69 -5.22
CA PRO A 18 28.10 17.60 -3.83
C PRO A 18 26.81 18.39 -3.53
N VAL A 19 26.52 19.45 -4.28
CA VAL A 19 25.29 20.26 -4.11
C VAL A 19 24.04 19.51 -4.58
N LYS A 20 24.15 18.69 -5.62
CA LYS A 20 23.03 17.85 -6.07
C LYS A 20 22.73 16.73 -5.08
N THR A 21 23.76 16.05 -4.58
CA THR A 21 23.61 14.98 -3.59
C THR A 21 23.11 15.48 -2.24
N THR A 22 23.53 16.68 -1.79
CA THR A 22 22.96 17.29 -0.57
C THR A 22 21.53 17.77 -0.77
N ARG A 23 21.16 18.24 -1.96
CA ARG A 23 19.78 18.62 -2.27
C ARG A 23 18.86 17.40 -2.36
N GLU A 24 19.29 16.33 -3.04
CA GLU A 24 18.56 15.04 -3.05
C GLU A 24 18.41 14.50 -1.63
N TYR A 25 19.49 14.46 -0.84
CA TYR A 25 19.40 14.05 0.56
C TYR A 25 18.44 14.93 1.38
N TYR A 26 18.43 16.25 1.13
CA TYR A 26 17.49 17.16 1.79
C TYR A 26 16.04 16.92 1.34
N GLU A 27 15.81 16.71 0.04
CA GLU A 27 14.50 16.42 -0.54
C GLU A 27 13.99 15.01 -0.19
N ASP A 28 14.85 14.06 0.16
CA ASP A 28 14.47 12.67 0.48
C ASP A 28 14.32 12.42 1.99
N TYR A 29 15.17 13.04 2.82
CA TYR A 29 15.26 12.72 4.25
C TYR A 29 14.90 13.88 5.20
N VAL A 30 15.04 15.13 4.76
CA VAL A 30 14.80 16.31 5.63
C VAL A 30 13.45 16.95 5.33
N ASN A 31 13.09 17.03 4.05
CA ASN A 31 11.81 17.54 3.57
C ASN A 31 11.32 16.66 2.42
N PRO A 32 10.99 15.37 2.69
CA PRO A 32 10.38 14.48 1.72
C PRO A 32 9.20 15.21 1.08
N LYS A 33 9.29 15.46 -0.24
CA LYS A 33 8.10 15.80 -0.99
C LYS A 33 7.14 14.64 -0.78
N PRO A 34 6.01 14.85 -0.12
CA PRO A 34 5.08 13.77 0.08
C PRO A 34 4.68 13.26 -1.31
N SER A 35 4.66 11.94 -1.49
CA SER A 35 4.16 11.33 -2.73
C SER A 35 2.68 11.69 -2.99
N ILE A 36 2.02 12.29 -2.00
CA ILE A 36 0.64 12.76 -2.02
C ILE A 36 0.64 14.27 -1.85
N ASP A 37 0.25 15.00 -2.89
CA ASP A 37 0.02 16.44 -2.83
C ASP A 37 -1.15 16.76 -1.88
N TYR A 38 -0.83 17.11 -0.63
CA TYR A 38 -1.81 17.47 0.38
C TYR A 38 -2.57 18.76 0.03
N GLU A 39 -2.12 19.60 -0.91
CA GLU A 39 -2.90 20.76 -1.33
C GLU A 39 -4.13 20.38 -2.18
N GLN A 40 -4.20 19.13 -2.67
CA GLN A 40 -5.42 18.55 -3.26
C GLN A 40 -6.34 17.84 -2.23
N THR A 41 -6.03 17.90 -0.92
CA THR A 41 -6.77 17.15 0.12
C THR A 41 -7.99 17.86 0.72
N VAL A 42 -8.38 19.02 0.20
CA VAL A 42 -9.68 19.60 0.55
C VAL A 42 -10.66 19.28 -0.57
N THR A 43 -11.88 18.78 -0.26
CA THR A 43 -13.16 19.21 -0.89
C THR A 43 -14.36 18.27 -0.68
N THR A 44 -14.53 17.54 0.44
CA THR A 44 -15.84 16.95 0.75
C THR A 44 -16.03 16.75 2.25
N ASP A 45 -17.15 17.23 2.79
CA ASP A 45 -17.63 16.84 4.12
C ASP A 45 -18.08 15.37 4.05
N LEU A 46 -17.18 14.46 4.43
CA LEU A 46 -17.46 13.03 4.47
C LEU A 46 -18.37 12.71 5.67
N PRO A 47 -19.34 11.80 5.52
CA PRO A 47 -20.15 11.35 6.66
C PRO A 47 -19.27 10.81 7.80
N SER A 48 -19.58 11.17 9.04
CA SER A 48 -18.79 10.74 10.20
C SER A 48 -18.75 9.23 10.36
N GLU A 49 -19.88 8.56 10.06
CA GLU A 49 -19.98 7.11 10.15
C GLU A 49 -19.11 6.39 9.10
N PHE A 50 -18.88 7.03 7.95
CA PHE A 50 -17.97 6.52 6.92
C PHE A 50 -16.51 6.67 7.36
N LEU A 51 -16.15 7.79 7.99
CA LEU A 51 -14.81 8.02 8.52
C LEU A 51 -14.46 7.04 9.63
N ASP A 52 -15.38 6.77 10.54
CA ASP A 52 -15.22 5.77 11.60
C ASP A 52 -14.91 4.37 11.03
N ASP A 53 -15.64 3.94 9.99
CA ASP A 53 -15.41 2.64 9.34
C ASP A 53 -14.04 2.60 8.67
N TYR A 54 -13.73 3.68 7.93
CA TYR A 54 -12.44 3.87 7.30
C TYR A 54 -11.31 3.74 8.33
N TYR A 55 -11.37 4.45 9.45
CA TYR A 55 -10.34 4.38 10.47
C TYR A 55 -10.29 3.02 11.17
N THR A 56 -11.43 2.36 11.37
CA THR A 56 -11.51 1.04 12.02
C THR A 56 -10.70 0.00 11.26
N ILE A 57 -10.83 -0.03 9.93
CA ILE A 57 -10.11 -1.00 9.10
C ILE A 57 -8.73 -0.49 8.71
N ASP A 58 -8.62 0.73 8.15
CA ASP A 58 -7.37 1.18 7.55
C ASP A 58 -6.25 1.28 8.57
N SER A 59 -6.55 1.70 9.81
CA SER A 59 -5.55 1.76 10.88
C SER A 59 -4.95 0.39 11.22
N LYS A 60 -5.70 -0.70 11.07
CA LYS A 60 -5.20 -2.07 11.31
C LYS A 60 -4.25 -2.50 10.22
N ILE A 61 -4.62 -2.23 8.95
CA ILE A 61 -3.77 -2.57 7.80
C ILE A 61 -2.51 -1.70 7.82
N VAL A 62 -2.63 -0.38 8.07
CA VAL A 62 -1.48 0.52 8.23
C VAL A 62 -0.57 0.01 9.33
N ARG A 63 -1.11 -0.33 10.51
CA ARG A 63 -0.31 -0.84 11.62
C ARG A 63 0.41 -2.14 11.27
N LEU A 64 -0.24 -3.06 10.56
CA LEU A 64 0.41 -4.28 10.08
C LEU A 64 1.58 -3.95 9.15
N VAL A 65 1.35 -3.09 8.16
CA VAL A 65 2.37 -2.64 7.21
C VAL A 65 3.55 -1.98 7.93
N ASP A 66 3.29 -1.05 8.84
CA ASP A 66 4.34 -0.36 9.62
C ASP A 66 5.16 -1.37 10.43
N GLN A 67 4.51 -2.38 11.01
CA GLN A 67 5.20 -3.44 11.75
C GLN A 67 6.03 -4.34 10.82
N ILE A 68 5.57 -4.61 9.59
CA ILE A 68 6.35 -5.32 8.57
C ILE A 68 7.57 -4.49 8.16
N GLU A 69 7.42 -3.18 7.98
CA GLU A 69 8.53 -2.28 7.62
C GLU A 69 9.60 -2.22 8.72
N LEU A 70 9.18 -2.29 9.99
CA LEU A 70 10.08 -2.33 11.14
C LEU A 70 10.74 -3.69 11.38
N MET A 71 10.32 -4.75 10.66
CA MET A 71 10.97 -6.05 10.79
C MET A 71 12.33 -6.04 10.10
N ASP A 72 13.37 -5.98 10.94
CA ASP A 72 14.76 -6.12 10.53
C ASP A 72 15.08 -7.49 9.88
N PHE A 73 16.36 -7.70 9.53
CA PHE A 73 16.86 -8.91 8.91
C PHE A 73 16.50 -10.22 9.65
N GLN A 74 16.27 -10.17 10.97
CA GLN A 74 15.91 -11.33 11.77
C GLN A 74 14.40 -11.58 11.74
N LEU A 75 13.98 -12.52 10.90
CA LEU A 75 12.61 -13.02 10.86
C LEU A 75 12.36 -13.88 12.10
N ASP A 76 11.44 -13.43 12.95
CA ASP A 76 10.96 -14.20 14.09
C ASP A 76 9.63 -14.91 13.73
N PRO A 77 9.61 -16.25 13.59
CA PRO A 77 8.38 -16.99 13.34
C PRO A 77 7.31 -16.75 14.42
N ALA A 78 7.71 -16.47 15.67
CA ALA A 78 6.76 -16.18 16.75
C ALA A 78 6.01 -14.86 16.50
N TRP A 79 6.64 -13.88 15.83
CA TRP A 79 5.98 -12.65 15.45
C TRP A 79 4.88 -12.90 14.41
N ILE A 80 5.11 -13.77 13.42
CA ILE A 80 4.10 -14.11 12.41
C ILE A 80 2.86 -14.73 13.07
N GLU A 81 3.08 -15.69 13.96
CA GLU A 81 1.99 -16.32 14.70
C GLU A 81 1.27 -15.34 15.65
N GLN A 82 2.01 -14.40 16.24
CA GLN A 82 1.42 -13.32 17.03
C GLN A 82 0.52 -12.41 16.17
N GLN A 83 0.93 -12.05 14.95
CA GLN A 83 0.10 -11.22 14.06
C GLN A 83 -1.21 -11.92 13.72
N LYS A 84 -1.16 -13.20 13.36
CA LYS A 84 -2.34 -14.03 13.08
C LYS A 84 -3.26 -14.14 14.30
N ALA A 85 -2.70 -14.22 15.50
CA ALA A 85 -3.48 -14.28 16.74
C ALA A 85 -4.17 -12.94 17.08
N VAL A 86 -3.52 -11.80 16.81
CA VAL A 86 -4.05 -10.46 17.10
C VAL A 86 -5.01 -9.98 16.01
N GLN A 87 -4.83 -10.43 14.78
CA GLN A 87 -5.57 -9.99 13.59
C GLN A 87 -6.24 -11.20 12.92
N PRO A 88 -7.45 -11.59 13.34
CA PRO A 88 -8.12 -12.82 12.87
C PRO A 88 -8.41 -12.84 11.36
N TRP A 89 -8.37 -11.68 10.70
CA TRP A 89 -8.52 -11.57 9.25
C TRP A 89 -7.24 -11.97 8.49
N ILE A 90 -6.11 -12.23 9.16
CA ILE A 90 -4.91 -12.80 8.54
C ILE A 90 -5.03 -14.33 8.55
N ARG A 91 -5.19 -14.94 7.38
CA ARG A 91 -5.24 -16.42 7.26
C ARG A 91 -3.86 -17.04 7.27
N HIS A 92 -3.00 -16.50 6.41
CA HIS A 92 -1.64 -16.97 6.19
C HIS A 92 -0.73 -15.77 6.00
N MET A 93 0.54 -15.93 6.37
CA MET A 93 1.55 -14.91 6.15
C MET A 93 2.89 -15.55 5.80
N ALA A 94 3.55 -15.04 4.77
CA ALA A 94 4.86 -15.51 4.34
C ALA A 94 5.77 -14.35 3.99
N VAL A 95 7.07 -14.58 4.15
CA VAL A 95 8.11 -13.62 3.82
C VAL A 95 9.06 -14.23 2.81
N LEU A 96 9.30 -13.49 1.74
CA LEU A 96 10.19 -13.82 0.64
C LEU A 96 11.34 -12.81 0.57
N ASP A 97 12.52 -13.25 0.15
CA ASP A 97 13.62 -12.34 -0.17
C ASP A 97 13.45 -11.65 -1.53
N GLY A 98 14.44 -10.85 -1.93
CA GLY A 98 14.44 -10.13 -3.21
C GLY A 98 14.53 -11.05 -4.45
N GLU A 99 14.89 -12.31 -4.27
CA GLU A 99 14.87 -13.35 -5.31
C GLU A 99 13.59 -14.20 -5.24
N GLN A 100 12.63 -13.82 -4.39
CA GLN A 100 11.37 -14.54 -4.15
C GLN A 100 11.57 -15.93 -3.52
N LEU A 101 12.71 -16.14 -2.85
CA LEU A 101 12.94 -17.35 -2.06
C LEU A 101 12.20 -17.23 -0.73
N PHE A 102 11.54 -18.31 -0.36
CA PHE A 102 10.79 -18.39 0.89
C PHE A 102 11.74 -18.39 2.09
N LEU A 103 11.54 -17.41 2.99
CA LEU A 103 12.36 -17.24 4.19
C LEU A 103 11.66 -17.74 5.46
N ALA A 104 10.39 -17.37 5.66
CA ALA A 104 9.62 -17.70 6.86
C ALA A 104 8.11 -17.55 6.66
N GLY A 105 7.32 -18.24 7.50
CA GLY A 105 5.87 -18.13 7.57
C GLY A 105 5.14 -19.39 7.12
N ASP A 106 3.96 -19.23 6.54
CA ASP A 106 3.11 -20.32 6.06
C ASP A 106 3.58 -20.83 4.68
N ASP A 107 3.85 -22.13 4.58
CA ASP A 107 4.26 -22.81 3.33
C ASP A 107 3.24 -22.63 2.20
N THR A 108 1.95 -22.49 2.54
CA THR A 108 0.84 -22.29 1.58
C THR A 108 0.96 -21.01 0.78
N LEU A 109 1.62 -19.98 1.31
CA LEU A 109 1.98 -18.77 0.58
C LEU A 109 3.43 -18.85 0.09
N GLY A 110 4.33 -19.34 0.96
CA GLY A 110 5.76 -19.39 0.69
C GLY A 110 6.12 -20.13 -0.60
N PHE A 111 5.44 -21.25 -0.88
CA PHE A 111 5.72 -22.12 -2.02
C PHE A 111 4.67 -22.07 -3.14
N ASP A 112 3.75 -21.10 -3.12
CA ASP A 112 2.71 -20.98 -4.13
C ASP A 112 3.28 -20.49 -5.48
N PRO A 113 3.29 -21.33 -6.53
CA PRO A 113 3.88 -20.96 -7.82
C PRO A 113 3.07 -19.89 -8.55
N GLN A 114 1.73 -19.92 -8.46
CA GLN A 114 0.88 -18.95 -9.17
C GLN A 114 0.98 -17.57 -8.54
N LEU A 115 1.05 -17.52 -7.21
CA LEU A 115 1.24 -16.28 -6.48
C LEU A 115 2.61 -15.66 -6.78
N ARG A 116 3.67 -16.48 -6.86
CA ARG A 116 5.03 -16.00 -7.19
C ARG A 116 5.09 -15.34 -8.56
N GLU A 117 4.44 -15.90 -9.57
CA GLU A 117 4.35 -15.27 -10.89
C GLU A 117 3.71 -13.87 -10.80
N SER A 118 2.58 -13.77 -10.09
CA SER A 118 1.90 -12.49 -9.87
C SER A 118 2.76 -11.47 -9.12
N VAL A 119 3.54 -11.93 -8.12
CA VAL A 119 4.45 -11.06 -7.34
C VAL A 119 5.62 -10.56 -8.18
N VAL A 120 6.19 -11.41 -9.04
CA VAL A 120 7.29 -11.02 -9.96
C VAL A 120 6.82 -9.94 -10.93
N GLU A 121 5.60 -10.06 -11.46
CA GLU A 121 5.01 -9.06 -12.37
C GLU A 121 4.83 -7.68 -11.73
N LEU A 122 4.70 -7.60 -10.40
CA LEU A 122 4.63 -6.32 -9.70
C LEU A 122 5.95 -5.56 -9.76
N GLY A 123 7.08 -6.21 -10.02
CA GLY A 123 8.39 -5.58 -10.14
C GLY A 123 9.10 -5.32 -8.80
N LYS A 124 10.30 -4.73 -8.90
CA LYS A 124 11.25 -4.56 -7.78
C LYS A 124 11.25 -3.14 -7.21
N GLU A 125 10.07 -2.60 -6.94
CA GLU A 125 9.93 -1.27 -6.31
C GLU A 125 9.12 -1.39 -5.03
N PRO A 126 9.36 -0.53 -4.02
CA PRO A 126 8.53 -0.51 -2.84
C PRO A 126 7.06 -0.26 -3.20
N LYS A 127 6.16 -1.10 -2.67
CA LYS A 127 4.72 -1.00 -2.95
C LYS A 127 3.91 -1.79 -1.95
N ARG A 128 2.63 -1.42 -1.82
CA ARG A 128 1.68 -2.04 -0.90
C ARG A 128 0.38 -2.28 -1.64
N ARG A 129 0.15 -3.49 -2.12
CA ARG A 129 -0.94 -3.75 -3.07
C ARG A 129 -1.70 -5.01 -2.72
N LEU A 130 -3.02 -4.94 -2.81
CA LEU A 130 -3.88 -6.12 -2.79
C LEU A 130 -3.94 -6.73 -4.18
N ILE A 131 -3.63 -8.02 -4.30
CA ILE A 131 -3.77 -8.80 -5.53
C ILE A 131 -4.77 -9.94 -5.31
N HIS A 132 -5.48 -10.29 -6.38
CA HIS A 132 -6.41 -11.41 -6.37
C HIS A 132 -5.74 -12.61 -7.02
N ASN A 133 -5.67 -13.72 -6.30
CA ASN A 133 -5.18 -14.99 -6.81
C ASN A 133 -6.30 -16.03 -6.61
N ALA A 134 -7.02 -16.33 -7.69
CA ALA A 134 -8.28 -17.07 -7.64
C ALA A 134 -9.28 -16.46 -6.63
N ASP A 135 -9.64 -17.20 -5.59
CA ASP A 135 -10.56 -16.79 -4.53
C ASP A 135 -9.86 -16.14 -3.32
N ARG A 136 -8.54 -15.95 -3.39
CA ARG A 136 -7.72 -15.39 -2.31
C ARG A 136 -7.39 -13.93 -2.60
N VAL A 137 -7.31 -13.15 -1.52
CA VAL A 137 -6.87 -11.76 -1.56
C VAL A 137 -5.56 -11.67 -0.80
N ILE A 138 -4.50 -11.24 -1.47
CA ILE A 138 -3.16 -11.17 -0.91
C ILE A 138 -2.73 -9.71 -0.82
N LEU A 139 -2.48 -9.21 0.39
CA LEU A 139 -1.75 -7.97 0.58
C LEU A 139 -0.27 -8.28 0.38
N VAL A 140 0.29 -7.70 -0.68
CA VAL A 140 1.71 -7.76 -1.02
C VAL A 140 2.36 -6.47 -0.54
N HIS A 141 3.29 -6.60 0.40
CA HIS A 141 4.17 -5.53 0.82
C HIS A 141 5.58 -5.80 0.30
N VAL A 142 6.08 -4.96 -0.60
CA VAL A 142 7.48 -4.95 -1.01
C VAL A 142 8.16 -3.78 -0.30
N GLY A 143 9.09 -4.09 0.59
CA GLY A 143 9.79 -3.11 1.42
C GLY A 143 11.31 -3.24 1.27
N ALA A 144 12.02 -2.14 1.50
CA ALA A 144 13.49 -2.15 1.53
C ALA A 144 14.00 -2.72 2.87
N VAL A 145 14.98 -3.61 2.80
CA VAL A 145 15.69 -4.13 3.96
C VAL A 145 17.16 -3.76 3.77
N GLY A 146 17.56 -2.62 4.35
CA GLY A 146 18.88 -2.01 4.10
C GLY A 146 18.98 -1.31 2.74
N ASN A 147 20.21 -1.07 2.28
CA ASN A 147 20.47 -0.13 1.18
C ASN A 147 20.14 -0.66 -0.23
N ASP A 148 20.23 -1.99 -0.47
CA ASP A 148 20.13 -2.57 -1.82
C ASP A 148 19.26 -3.83 -1.91
N SER A 149 18.57 -4.21 -0.83
CA SER A 149 17.76 -5.44 -0.83
C SER A 149 16.30 -5.15 -0.56
N LEU A 150 15.43 -5.82 -1.31
CA LEU A 150 13.99 -5.80 -1.09
C LEU A 150 13.56 -7.11 -0.44
N ARG A 151 12.47 -7.03 0.31
CA ARG A 151 11.77 -8.17 0.88
C ARG A 151 10.31 -8.06 0.51
N THR A 152 9.69 -9.20 0.24
CA THR A 152 8.27 -9.27 -0.05
C THR A 152 7.57 -10.01 1.07
N THR A 153 6.64 -9.34 1.74
CA THR A 153 5.75 -9.96 2.71
C THR A 153 4.39 -10.15 2.05
N LEU A 154 3.91 -11.39 2.10
CA LEU A 154 2.63 -11.82 1.58
C LEU A 154 1.69 -12.08 2.76
N VAL A 155 0.52 -11.44 2.76
CA VAL A 155 -0.50 -11.62 3.79
C VAL A 155 -1.79 -12.01 3.10
N GLU A 156 -2.29 -13.22 3.35
CA GLU A 156 -3.61 -13.63 2.89
C GLU A 156 -4.67 -13.01 3.80
N VAL A 157 -5.50 -12.16 3.22
CA VAL A 157 -6.54 -11.39 3.89
C VAL A 157 -7.89 -12.07 3.70
N ASP A 158 -8.53 -12.41 4.82
CA ASP A 158 -9.94 -12.78 4.86
C ASP A 158 -10.80 -11.51 4.80
N MET A 159 -11.24 -11.17 3.59
CA MET A 159 -12.05 -9.97 3.36
C MET A 159 -13.43 -10.04 4.04
N ASP A 160 -13.97 -11.24 4.27
CA ASP A 160 -15.27 -11.40 4.96
C ASP A 160 -15.11 -11.10 6.45
N LEU A 161 -14.03 -11.58 7.08
CA LEU A 161 -13.72 -11.24 8.48
C LEU A 161 -13.32 -9.78 8.63
N LEU A 162 -12.54 -9.23 7.69
CA LEU A 162 -12.15 -7.82 7.73
C LEU A 162 -13.36 -6.89 7.61
N THR A 163 -14.28 -7.18 6.67
CA THR A 163 -15.51 -6.39 6.49
C THR A 163 -16.54 -6.64 7.59
N ALA A 164 -16.47 -7.76 8.31
CA ALA A 164 -17.37 -8.04 9.43
C ALA A 164 -17.28 -6.98 10.54
N GLU A 165 -16.16 -6.28 10.65
CA GLU A 165 -15.93 -5.24 11.66
C GLU A 165 -16.72 -3.95 11.40
N ILE A 166 -17.11 -3.70 10.16
CA ILE A 166 -17.91 -2.53 9.72
C ILE A 166 -19.31 -2.95 9.25
N ARG A 167 -19.71 -4.19 9.54
CA ARG A 167 -20.86 -4.87 8.91
C ARG A 167 -22.20 -4.20 9.13
N GLU A 168 -22.35 -3.36 10.14
CA GLU A 168 -23.58 -2.63 10.41
C GLU A 168 -23.73 -1.36 9.56
N ARG A 169 -22.72 -1.02 8.74
CA ARG A 169 -22.65 0.25 8.02
C ARG A 169 -22.58 0.04 6.50
N LYS A 170 -22.97 1.07 5.73
CA LYS A 170 -23.06 1.02 4.26
C LYS A 170 -21.68 0.95 3.56
N THR A 171 -20.57 0.98 4.31
CA THR A 171 -19.22 1.04 3.75
C THR A 171 -18.82 -0.28 3.06
N SER A 172 -18.16 -0.15 1.92
CA SER A 172 -17.56 -1.26 1.18
C SER A 172 -16.10 -1.01 0.87
N LEU A 173 -15.33 -2.10 0.75
CA LEU A 173 -13.93 -2.08 0.31
C LEU A 173 -13.85 -2.50 -1.15
N PHE A 174 -13.12 -1.74 -1.93
CA PHE A 174 -12.94 -1.94 -3.36
C PHE A 174 -11.47 -2.12 -3.69
N THR A 175 -11.16 -3.19 -4.42
CA THR A 175 -9.78 -3.60 -4.73
C THR A 175 -9.64 -3.89 -6.22
N GLY A 176 -9.63 -2.84 -7.04
CA GLY A 176 -9.47 -2.94 -8.49
C GLY A 176 -10.76 -3.32 -9.22
N ASP A 177 -11.25 -4.54 -9.05
CA ASP A 177 -12.44 -5.08 -9.74
C ASP A 177 -13.45 -5.76 -8.81
N LYS A 178 -13.04 -6.10 -7.57
CA LYS A 178 -13.92 -6.70 -6.57
C LYS A 178 -14.34 -5.71 -5.48
N VAL A 179 -15.60 -5.83 -5.07
CA VAL A 179 -16.22 -5.10 -3.95
C VAL A 179 -16.49 -6.08 -2.82
N TYR A 180 -16.14 -5.70 -1.60
CA TYR A 180 -16.41 -6.44 -0.37
C TYR A 180 -17.24 -5.57 0.60
N GLY A 181 -18.10 -6.17 1.43
CA GLY A 181 -18.98 -5.45 2.36
C GLY A 181 -20.41 -5.24 1.83
N GLN A 182 -21.17 -4.36 2.50
CA GLN A 182 -22.63 -4.25 2.32
C GLN A 182 -23.09 -3.37 1.14
N ALA A 183 -22.24 -2.57 0.49
CA ALA A 183 -22.63 -1.77 -0.68
C ALA A 183 -22.76 -2.60 -1.97
N SER A 184 -23.31 -3.82 -1.87
CA SER A 184 -23.71 -4.63 -3.02
C SER A 184 -24.96 -4.01 -3.64
N GLY A 185 -24.76 -3.03 -4.53
CA GLY A 185 -25.86 -2.35 -5.23
C GLY A 185 -25.41 -1.27 -6.21
N LEU A 186 -24.18 -0.76 -6.11
CA LEU A 186 -23.64 0.19 -7.08
C LEU A 186 -23.20 -0.54 -8.37
N PRO A 187 -23.63 -0.09 -9.56
CA PRO A 187 -23.16 -0.67 -10.81
C PRO A 187 -21.65 -0.42 -10.96
N ALA A 188 -20.91 -1.40 -11.47
CA ALA A 188 -19.45 -1.30 -11.66
C ALA A 188 -19.05 -0.05 -12.46
N GLU A 189 -19.91 0.38 -13.39
CA GLU A 189 -19.75 1.60 -14.20
C GLU A 189 -19.70 2.88 -13.36
N ALA A 190 -20.45 2.95 -12.26
CA ALA A 190 -20.43 4.08 -11.33
C ALA A 190 -19.11 4.16 -10.54
N LEU A 191 -18.40 3.04 -10.39
CA LEU A 191 -17.13 2.96 -9.68
C LEU A 191 -15.93 3.29 -10.58
N LEU A 192 -16.03 3.08 -11.90
CA LEU A 192 -14.93 3.33 -12.85
C LEU A 192 -14.30 4.73 -12.77
N PRO A 193 -15.06 5.84 -12.58
CA PRO A 193 -14.45 7.15 -12.42
C PRO A 193 -13.72 7.31 -11.09
N ILE A 194 -14.19 6.66 -10.02
CA ILE A 194 -13.56 6.68 -8.69
C ILE A 194 -12.20 5.99 -8.76
N THR A 195 -12.11 4.83 -9.43
CA THR A 195 -10.84 4.10 -9.56
C THR A 195 -9.77 4.88 -10.31
N LYS A 196 -10.18 5.68 -11.29
CA LYS A 196 -9.30 6.54 -12.11
C LYS A 196 -8.97 7.88 -11.48
N SER A 197 -9.68 8.29 -10.43
CA SER A 197 -9.46 9.57 -9.76
C SER A 197 -8.11 9.59 -9.05
N SER A 198 -7.29 10.62 -9.27
CA SER A 198 -6.05 10.83 -8.50
C SER A 198 -6.30 11.38 -7.09
N ARG A 199 -7.54 11.77 -6.77
CA ARG A 199 -7.87 12.32 -5.46
C ARG A 199 -7.89 11.24 -4.40
N TYR A 200 -7.40 11.61 -3.21
CA TYR A 200 -7.43 10.75 -2.04
C TYR A 200 -8.86 10.45 -1.58
N SER A 201 -9.73 11.45 -1.56
CA SER A 201 -11.15 11.30 -1.20
C SER A 201 -12.04 12.18 -2.07
N GLY A 202 -13.36 11.96 -1.98
CA GLY A 202 -14.35 12.82 -2.60
C GLY A 202 -15.76 12.27 -2.51
N SER A 203 -16.70 12.99 -3.12
CA SER A 203 -18.04 12.52 -3.41
C SER A 203 -18.38 12.66 -4.89
N ARG A 204 -19.34 11.84 -5.32
CA ARG A 204 -19.89 11.88 -6.67
C ARG A 204 -21.30 11.35 -6.67
N ASP A 205 -22.15 12.03 -7.41
CA ASP A 205 -23.47 11.56 -7.77
C ASP A 205 -23.37 10.33 -8.71
N ALA A 206 -23.98 9.22 -8.29
CA ALA A 206 -24.11 7.98 -9.03
C ALA A 206 -25.58 7.64 -9.33
N GLY A 207 -26.38 8.64 -9.72
CA GLY A 207 -27.79 8.49 -10.09
C GLY A 207 -28.71 9.05 -9.02
N ASP A 208 -29.31 8.17 -8.21
CA ASP A 208 -30.16 8.57 -7.08
C ASP A 208 -29.42 8.51 -5.73
N VAL A 209 -28.11 8.22 -5.76
CA VAL A 209 -27.27 7.98 -4.57
C VAL A 209 -25.97 8.76 -4.71
N ASP A 210 -25.62 9.50 -3.66
CA ASP A 210 -24.31 10.13 -3.54
C ASP A 210 -23.30 9.11 -3.03
N VAL A 211 -22.22 8.91 -3.78
CA VAL A 211 -21.16 7.96 -3.43
C VAL A 211 -19.95 8.73 -2.94
N TYR A 212 -19.58 8.49 -1.70
CA TYR A 212 -18.36 8.99 -1.09
C TYR A 212 -17.24 7.95 -1.22
N TRP A 213 -16.00 8.40 -1.38
CA TRP A 213 -14.84 7.51 -1.37
C TRP A 213 -13.66 8.09 -0.59
N VAL A 214 -12.84 7.17 -0.08
CA VAL A 214 -11.53 7.45 0.53
C VAL A 214 -10.56 6.35 0.07
N ARG A 215 -9.38 6.73 -0.40
CA ARG A 215 -8.30 5.80 -0.72
C ARG A 215 -7.59 5.36 0.56
N SER A 216 -7.20 4.09 0.63
CA SER A 216 -6.42 3.57 1.75
C SER A 216 -5.06 4.25 1.85
N MET A 217 -4.58 4.44 3.08
CA MET A 217 -3.18 4.79 3.33
C MET A 217 -2.29 3.55 3.35
N ALA A 218 -2.87 2.37 3.63
CA ALA A 218 -2.16 1.12 3.76
C ALA A 218 -1.92 0.40 2.42
N SER A 219 -2.76 0.64 1.41
CA SER A 219 -2.63 -0.02 0.10
C SER A 219 -2.95 0.90 -1.08
N ASP A 220 -2.10 0.82 -2.10
CA ASP A 220 -2.10 1.67 -3.29
C ASP A 220 -3.37 1.53 -4.14
N ASN A 221 -4.07 0.38 -4.03
CA ASN A 221 -5.24 0.06 -4.85
C ASN A 221 -6.51 -0.25 -4.04
N LEU A 222 -6.51 0.01 -2.73
CA LEU A 222 -7.68 -0.14 -1.87
C LEU A 222 -8.44 1.18 -1.78
N ILE A 223 -9.75 1.11 -1.99
CA ILE A 223 -10.67 2.26 -1.92
C ILE A 223 -11.86 1.88 -1.05
N TYR A 224 -12.18 2.73 -0.08
CA TYR A 224 -13.39 2.65 0.72
C TYR A 224 -14.50 3.45 0.05
N ILE A 225 -15.71 2.90 0.02
CA ILE A 225 -16.85 3.45 -0.71
C ILE A 225 -18.06 3.48 0.23
N TYR A 226 -18.78 4.59 0.25
CA TYR A 226 -19.99 4.76 1.06
C TYR A 226 -21.11 5.40 0.23
N PRO A 227 -22.18 4.64 -0.10
CA PRO A 227 -23.38 5.19 -0.71
C PRO A 227 -24.25 5.87 0.37
N ASN A 228 -24.55 7.15 0.20
CA ASN A 228 -25.45 7.90 1.07
C ASN A 228 -26.88 7.84 0.58
#